data_AF-A0A0P0Y5J2-F1
#
_entry.id   AF-A0A0P0Y5J2-F1
#
_cell.length_a   1.000
_cell.length_b   1.000
_cell.length_c   1.000
_cell.angle_alpha   90.00
_cell.angle_beta   90.00
_cell.angle_gamma   90.00
#
_symmetry.space_group_name_H-M   'P 1'
#
loop_
_entity.id
_entity.type
_entity.pdbx_description
1 polymer ?
#
loop_
_entity_poly.entity_id
_entity_poly.type
_entity_poly.pdbx_seq_one_letter_code
_entity_poly.pdbx_strand_id
1 'polypeptide(L)'
;CRHVGSQYYWSAKGCEQGYIGQGGATMSRENEDAFMDMLLLDPIENRYKNEEVRAQATRDLSKCIVDHRMAAKSLPTPEQYAVERECTKAEQWLWERSQLQESLPKNVDPALWSHEINKKKTRVGHVL
;
A
#
# COMPACT_ATOMS: atom_id res chain seq x y z
N CYS A 1 5.06 42.21 25.21
CA CYS A 1 6.47 42.05 24.82
C CYS A 1 6.60 40.89 23.85
N ARG A 2 7.36 41.09 22.77
CA ARG A 2 7.61 40.21 21.63
C ARG A 2 8.91 39.43 21.90
N HIS A 3 8.92 38.10 21.75
CA HIS A 3 10.06 37.17 21.52
C HIS A 3 9.41 35.76 21.30
N VAL A 4 9.37 35.14 20.11
CA VAL A 4 10.42 34.50 19.28
C VAL A 4 10.91 33.17 19.87
N GLY A 5 10.75 32.06 19.12
CA GLY A 5 11.58 30.86 19.28
C GLY A 5 10.85 29.52 19.23
N SER A 6 11.06 28.78 18.14
CA SER A 6 10.61 27.41 17.86
C SER A 6 11.38 26.36 18.71
N GLN A 7 10.74 25.24 19.06
CA GLN A 7 11.12 23.88 18.63
C GLN A 7 10.57 22.79 19.58
N TYR A 8 9.90 21.83 18.93
CA TYR A 8 9.57 20.45 19.27
C TYR A 8 9.88 19.92 20.68
N TYR A 9 8.79 19.54 21.36
CA TYR A 9 8.76 18.66 22.53
C TYR A 9 9.29 17.26 22.18
N TRP A 10 10.17 16.71 23.02
CA TRP A 10 9.94 15.48 23.78
C TRP A 10 10.91 15.45 24.96
N SER A 11 10.37 15.58 26.17
CA SER A 11 11.13 15.46 27.42
C SER A 11 10.94 14.07 28.02
N ALA A 12 12.08 13.40 28.22
CA ALA A 12 12.49 12.43 29.25
C ALA A 12 11.49 11.47 29.95
N LYS A 13 11.95 10.22 30.08
CA LYS A 13 11.84 9.29 31.23
C LYS A 13 10.45 8.84 31.71
N GLY A 14 10.20 7.53 31.50
CA GLY A 14 9.77 6.61 32.55
C GLY A 14 8.27 6.28 32.68
N CYS A 15 8.03 5.00 32.98
CA CYS A 15 6.80 4.33 33.43
C CYS A 15 5.91 3.69 32.36
N GLU A 16 5.85 2.36 32.48
CA GLU A 16 4.88 1.45 31.87
C GLU A 16 3.45 1.91 32.11
N GLN A 17 2.71 2.13 31.02
CA GLN A 17 1.29 1.74 30.94
C GLN A 17 1.04 1.22 29.53
N GLY A 18 0.54 -0.02 29.47
CA GLY A 18 0.31 -0.75 28.24
C GLY A 18 -0.62 -0.01 27.29
N TYR A 19 -0.13 0.21 26.08
CA TYR A 19 -0.97 0.36 24.91
C TYR A 19 -0.85 -0.93 24.09
N ILE A 20 -1.86 -1.78 24.22
CA ILE A 20 -2.24 -2.75 23.19
C ILE A 20 -2.75 -1.96 21.98
N GLY A 21 -1.82 -1.32 21.28
CA GLY A 21 -2.03 -0.70 19.99
C GLY A 21 -1.94 -1.78 18.92
N GLN A 22 -2.99 -1.90 18.12
CA GLN A 22 -3.10 -2.77 16.95
C GLN A 22 -1.79 -2.78 16.16
N GLY A 23 -1.31 -3.97 15.80
CA GLY A 23 -0.03 -4.19 15.13
C GLY A 23 0.21 -3.21 13.97
N GLY A 24 0.91 -2.12 14.27
CA GLY A 24 1.58 -1.32 13.27
C GLY A 24 2.75 -2.16 12.79
N ALA A 25 2.72 -2.62 11.55
CA ALA A 25 3.89 -3.22 10.93
C ALA A 25 5.05 -2.22 11.07
N THR A 26 6.04 -2.55 11.89
CA THR A 26 7.31 -1.81 11.93
C THR A 26 7.93 -1.97 10.53
N MET A 27 8.05 -0.89 9.77
CA MET A 27 8.83 -0.94 8.53
C MET A 27 10.24 -1.39 8.91
N SER A 28 10.76 -2.38 8.20
CA SER A 28 12.18 -2.70 8.31
C SER A 28 12.98 -1.43 7.98
N ARG A 29 14.13 -1.24 8.62
CA ARG A 29 14.97 -0.05 8.41
C ARG A 29 15.26 0.21 6.92
N GLU A 30 15.44 -0.87 6.15
CA GLU A 30 15.60 -0.84 4.69
C GLU A 30 14.39 -0.23 3.95
N ASN A 31 13.17 -0.51 4.42
CA ASN A 31 11.95 0.07 3.87
C ASN A 31 11.73 1.53 4.31
N GLU A 32 12.17 1.90 5.53
CA GLU A 32 12.14 3.29 5.99
C GLU A 32 13.09 4.17 5.18
N ASP A 33 14.31 3.68 4.92
CA ASP A 33 15.30 4.37 4.08
C ASP A 33 14.77 4.55 2.66
N ALA A 34 14.20 3.51 2.05
CA ALA A 34 13.60 3.60 0.72
C ALA A 34 12.39 4.57 0.68
N PHE A 35 11.59 4.64 1.75
CA PHE A 35 10.47 5.56 1.86
C PHE A 35 10.94 7.02 2.02
N MET A 36 11.98 7.26 2.81
CA MET A 36 12.57 8.58 2.97
C MET A 36 13.27 9.05 1.70
N ASP A 37 13.99 8.16 0.99
CA ASP A 37 14.55 8.48 -0.32
C ASP A 37 13.45 8.88 -1.31
N MET A 38 12.31 8.18 -1.31
CA MET A 38 11.16 8.52 -2.14
C MET A 38 10.54 9.89 -1.79
N LEU A 39 10.54 10.27 -0.50
CA LEU A 39 10.05 11.57 -0.04
C LEU A 39 10.96 12.74 -0.41
N LEU A 40 12.27 12.49 -0.62
CA LEU A 40 13.25 13.53 -0.98
C LEU A 40 13.30 13.81 -2.49
N LEU A 41 12.66 12.99 -3.31
CA LEU A 41 12.59 13.21 -4.75
C LEU A 41 11.68 14.39 -5.09
N ASP A 42 12.06 15.12 -6.14
CA ASP A 42 11.19 16.12 -6.74
C ASP A 42 9.83 15.49 -7.11
N PRO A 43 8.70 16.19 -6.94
CA PRO A 43 7.38 15.63 -7.23
C PRO A 43 7.25 15.04 -8.65
N ILE A 44 7.98 15.60 -9.62
CA ILE A 44 8.03 15.07 -11.00
C ILE A 44 8.80 13.75 -11.05
N GLU A 45 9.98 13.68 -10.44
CA GLU A 45 10.81 12.48 -10.44
C GLU A 45 10.15 11.36 -9.63
N ASN A 46 9.53 11.70 -8.50
CA ASN A 46 8.77 10.75 -7.67
C ASN A 46 7.62 10.12 -8.47
N ARG A 47 6.87 10.94 -9.24
CA ARG A 47 5.80 10.43 -10.12
C ARG A 47 6.33 9.46 -11.17
N TYR A 48 7.46 9.78 -11.80
CA TYR A 48 8.05 8.93 -12.83
C TYR A 48 8.57 7.60 -12.26
N LYS A 49 9.32 7.62 -11.15
CA LYS A 49 9.78 6.39 -10.50
C LYS A 49 8.60 5.54 -10.00
N ASN A 50 7.56 6.17 -9.47
CA ASN A 50 6.36 5.45 -9.04
C ASN A 50 5.59 4.84 -10.22
N GLU A 51 5.72 5.34 -11.46
CA GLU A 51 5.08 4.72 -12.63
C GLU A 51 5.60 3.30 -12.90
N GLU A 52 6.92 3.11 -12.86
CA GLU A 52 7.53 1.78 -13.03
C GLU A 52 7.19 0.85 -11.86
N VAL A 53 7.32 1.34 -10.62
CA VAL A 53 6.99 0.56 -9.42
C VAL A 53 5.49 0.19 -9.40
N ARG A 54 4.62 1.09 -9.85
CA ARG A 54 3.18 0.83 -10.02
C ARG A 54 2.93 -0.26 -11.05
N ALA A 55 3.58 -0.20 -12.21
CA ALA A 55 3.43 -1.24 -13.22
C ALA A 55 3.85 -2.61 -12.69
N GLN A 56 4.93 -2.68 -11.90
CA GLN A 56 5.33 -3.91 -11.23
C GLN A 56 4.31 -4.36 -10.18
N ALA A 57 3.85 -3.46 -9.31
CA ALA A 57 2.85 -3.78 -8.29
C ALA A 57 1.53 -4.28 -8.90
N THR A 58 1.10 -3.70 -10.03
CA THR A 58 -0.08 -4.15 -10.79
C THR A 58 0.12 -5.58 -11.30
N ARG A 59 1.26 -5.90 -11.92
CA ARG A 59 1.58 -7.27 -12.38
C ARG A 59 1.57 -8.25 -11.23
N ASP A 60 2.18 -7.88 -10.11
CA ASP A 60 2.25 -8.67 -8.89
C ASP A 60 0.86 -8.96 -8.29
N LEU A 61 -0.03 -7.96 -8.23
CA LEU A 61 -1.39 -8.14 -7.76
C LEU A 61 -2.18 -9.05 -8.71
N SER A 62 -2.10 -8.83 -10.03
CA SER A 62 -2.76 -9.68 -11.02
C SER A 62 -2.30 -11.14 -10.92
N LYS A 63 -0.98 -11.37 -10.74
CA LYS A 63 -0.44 -12.71 -10.50
C LYS A 63 -0.99 -13.31 -9.21
N CYS A 64 -0.98 -12.54 -8.11
CA CYS A 64 -1.51 -12.97 -6.82
C CYS A 64 -2.99 -13.41 -6.93
N ILE A 65 -3.82 -12.65 -7.63
CA ILE A 65 -5.22 -12.99 -7.87
C ILE A 65 -5.36 -14.35 -8.59
N VAL A 66 -4.58 -14.57 -9.65
CA VAL A 66 -4.57 -15.84 -10.39
C VAL A 66 -4.14 -16.99 -9.49
N ASP A 67 -3.04 -16.82 -8.75
CA ASP A 67 -2.49 -17.83 -7.86
C ASP A 67 -3.52 -18.20 -6.76
N HIS A 68 -4.18 -17.20 -6.17
CA HIS A 68 -5.21 -17.41 -5.15
C HIS A 68 -6.44 -18.15 -5.69
N ARG A 69 -6.93 -17.79 -6.88
CA ARG A 69 -8.03 -18.52 -7.52
C ARG A 69 -7.65 -19.96 -7.85
N MET A 70 -6.40 -20.20 -8.27
CA MET A 70 -5.91 -21.54 -8.53
C MET A 70 -5.84 -22.38 -7.26
N ALA A 71 -5.33 -21.82 -6.16
CA ALA A 71 -5.27 -22.51 -4.87
C ALA A 71 -6.67 -22.75 -4.27
N ALA A 72 -7.61 -21.82 -4.47
CA ALA A 72 -8.99 -21.97 -4.01
C ALA A 72 -9.67 -23.22 -4.55
N LYS A 73 -9.35 -23.67 -5.77
CA LYS A 73 -9.95 -24.88 -6.37
C LYS A 73 -9.84 -26.14 -5.49
N SER A 74 -8.88 -26.16 -4.57
CA SER A 74 -8.64 -27.27 -3.64
C SER A 74 -9.34 -27.10 -2.28
N LEU A 75 -10.02 -25.98 -2.05
CA LEU A 75 -10.70 -25.68 -0.78
C LEU A 75 -12.15 -26.18 -0.75
N PRO A 76 -12.79 -26.26 0.42
CA PRO A 76 -14.23 -26.47 0.49
C PRO A 76 -14.99 -25.25 -0.06
N THR A 77 -16.24 -25.49 -0.44
CA THR A 77 -17.09 -24.51 -1.15
C THR A 77 -17.22 -23.14 -0.45
N PRO A 78 -17.44 -23.03 0.88
CA PRO A 78 -17.56 -21.71 1.51
C PRO A 78 -16.26 -20.90 1.44
N GLU A 79 -15.11 -21.53 1.62
CA GLU A 79 -13.81 -20.87 1.50
C GLU A 79 -13.50 -20.50 0.04
N GLN A 80 -13.86 -21.36 -0.91
CA GLN A 80 -13.79 -21.03 -2.34
C GLN A 80 -14.55 -19.75 -2.67
N TYR A 81 -15.78 -19.62 -2.18
CA TYR A 81 -16.58 -18.41 -2.39
C TYR A 81 -15.99 -17.17 -1.69
N ALA A 82 -15.32 -17.34 -0.55
CA ALA A 82 -14.64 -16.23 0.12
C ALA A 82 -13.46 -15.72 -0.71
N VAL A 83 -12.60 -16.63 -1.19
CA VAL A 83 -11.46 -16.30 -2.05
C VAL A 83 -11.93 -15.66 -3.35
N GLU A 84 -12.92 -16.25 -4.04
CA GLU A 84 -13.42 -15.72 -5.30
C GLU A 84 -13.96 -14.30 -5.13
N ARG A 85 -14.73 -14.04 -4.07
CA ARG A 85 -15.30 -12.72 -3.79
C ARG A 85 -14.23 -11.66 -3.57
N GLU A 86 -13.18 -11.96 -2.81
CA GLU A 86 -12.10 -11.00 -2.57
C GLU A 86 -11.22 -10.80 -3.82
N CYS A 87 -10.99 -11.86 -4.60
CA CYS A 87 -10.35 -11.76 -5.91
C CYS A 87 -11.14 -10.86 -6.87
N THR A 88 -12.46 -11.06 -7.01
CA THR A 88 -13.33 -10.19 -7.83
C THR A 88 -13.28 -8.73 -7.38
N LYS A 89 -13.36 -8.47 -6.05
CA LYS A 89 -13.23 -7.11 -5.50
C LYS A 89 -11.84 -6.50 -5.75
N ALA A 90 -10.80 -7.31 -5.88
CA ALA A 90 -9.46 -6.85 -6.18
C ALA A 90 -9.29 -6.51 -7.66
N GLU A 91 -9.78 -7.36 -8.55
CA GLU A 91 -9.79 -7.11 -9.99
C GLU A 91 -10.59 -5.88 -10.35
N GLN A 92 -11.82 -5.76 -9.83
CA GLN A 92 -12.67 -4.62 -10.11
C GLN A 92 -12.03 -3.32 -9.63
N TRP A 93 -11.50 -3.30 -8.41
CA TRP A 93 -10.79 -2.14 -7.88
C TRP A 93 -9.57 -1.77 -8.74
N LEU A 94 -8.78 -2.76 -9.17
CA LEU A 94 -7.60 -2.51 -10.00
C LEU A 94 -7.99 -1.92 -11.35
N TRP A 95 -9.05 -2.44 -11.96
CA TRP A 95 -9.58 -1.94 -13.22
C TRP A 95 -10.09 -0.49 -13.08
N GLU A 96 -10.97 -0.20 -12.12
CA GLU A 96 -11.53 1.13 -11.87
C GLU A 96 -10.43 2.18 -11.61
N ARG A 97 -9.43 1.82 -10.80
CA ARG A 97 -8.33 2.74 -10.46
C ARG A 97 -7.36 2.96 -11.62
N SER A 98 -7.15 1.94 -12.46
CA SER A 98 -6.33 2.07 -13.67
C SER A 98 -7.03 2.97 -14.70
N GLN A 99 -8.34 2.81 -14.90
CA GLN A 99 -9.12 3.69 -15.77
C GLN A 99 -9.10 5.15 -15.27
N LEU A 100 -9.25 5.35 -13.96
CA LEU A 100 -9.09 6.69 -13.39
C LEU A 100 -7.68 7.25 -13.63
N GLN A 101 -6.64 6.44 -13.44
CA GLN A 101 -5.25 6.86 -13.66
C GLN A 101 -4.99 7.28 -15.12
N GLU A 102 -5.56 6.56 -16.09
CA GLU A 102 -5.45 6.86 -17.52
C GLU A 102 -6.19 8.15 -17.91
N SER A 103 -7.26 8.50 -17.18
CA SER A 103 -8.02 9.74 -17.41
C SER A 103 -7.34 11.00 -16.88
N LEU A 104 -6.32 10.86 -16.02
CA LEU A 104 -5.64 11.98 -15.38
C LEU A 104 -4.46 12.51 -16.21
N PRO A 105 -4.23 13.84 -16.23
CA PRO A 105 -3.02 14.41 -16.81
C PRO A 105 -1.74 13.87 -16.17
N LYS A 106 -0.66 13.69 -16.95
CA LYS A 106 0.61 13.13 -16.44
C LYS A 106 1.29 13.98 -15.36
N ASN A 107 0.93 15.26 -15.26
CA ASN A 107 1.48 16.22 -14.30
C ASN A 107 0.71 16.29 -12.97
N VAL A 108 -0.42 15.60 -12.84
CA VAL A 108 -1.14 15.50 -11.56
C VAL A 108 -0.67 14.29 -10.77
N ASP A 109 -0.93 14.31 -9.47
CA ASP A 109 -0.64 13.18 -8.62
C ASP A 109 -1.40 11.94 -9.10
N PRO A 110 -0.73 10.77 -9.13
CA PRO A 110 -1.35 9.57 -9.63
C PRO A 110 -2.55 9.20 -8.77
N ALA A 111 -3.66 8.87 -9.44
CA ALA A 111 -4.80 8.28 -8.78
C ALA A 111 -4.36 7.02 -8.04
N LEU A 112 -3.57 6.15 -8.67
CA LEU A 112 -3.19 4.84 -8.15
C LEU A 112 -1.71 4.83 -7.75
N TRP A 113 -1.42 4.59 -6.47
CA TRP A 113 -0.06 4.45 -5.95
C TRP A 113 0.34 2.98 -5.76
N SER A 114 1.64 2.70 -5.91
CA SER A 114 2.21 1.36 -5.69
C SER A 114 1.92 0.80 -4.29
N HIS A 115 2.02 1.64 -3.25
CA HIS A 115 1.72 1.23 -1.87
C HIS A 115 0.25 0.82 -1.66
N GLU A 116 -0.69 1.45 -2.38
CA GLU A 116 -2.10 1.07 -2.32
C GLU A 116 -2.33 -0.30 -2.99
N ILE A 117 -1.66 -0.55 -4.11
CA ILE A 117 -1.70 -1.85 -4.79
C ILE A 117 -1.12 -2.94 -3.88
N ASN A 118 0.01 -2.68 -3.24
CA ASN A 118 0.62 -3.62 -2.28
C ASN A 118 -0.31 -3.89 -1.10
N LYS A 119 -0.98 -2.88 -0.56
CA LYS A 119 -1.98 -3.05 0.51
C LYS A 119 -3.15 -3.91 0.03
N LYS A 120 -3.57 -3.79 -1.23
CA LYS A 120 -4.63 -4.62 -1.81
C LYS A 120 -4.14 -6.07 -2.00
N LYS A 121 -2.90 -6.28 -2.46
CA LYS A 121 -2.24 -7.59 -2.56
C LYS A 121 -2.21 -8.31 -1.21
N THR A 122 -1.82 -7.63 -0.13
CA THR A 122 -1.85 -8.20 1.22
C THR A 122 -3.25 -8.63 1.63
N ARG A 123 -4.30 -7.87 1.28
CA ARG A 123 -5.68 -8.26 1.59
C ARG A 123 -6.11 -9.53 0.88
N VAL A 124 -5.81 -9.68 -0.42
CA VAL A 124 -6.06 -10.93 -1.15
C VAL A 124 -5.25 -12.08 -0.55
N GLY A 125 -4.00 -11.79 -0.18
CA GLY A 125 -3.09 -12.71 0.51
C GLY A 125 -3.65 -13.33 1.79
N HIS A 126 -4.47 -12.59 2.56
CA HIS A 126 -5.01 -13.05 3.84
C HIS A 126 -6.29 -13.91 3.73
N VAL A 127 -6.78 -14.18 2.51
CA VAL A 127 -8.03 -14.95 2.30
C VAL A 127 -7.75 -16.46 2.15
N LEU A 128 -6.48 -16.84 1.95
CA LEU A 128 -5.98 -18.21 2.03
C LEU A 128 -5.13 -18.36 3.29
#